data_AF-A0A916D3E7-F1
#
_entry.id   AF-A0A916D3E7-F1
#
_cell.length_a   1.000
_cell.length_b   1.000
_cell.length_c   1.000
_cell.angle_alpha   90.00
_cell.angle_beta   90.00
_cell.angle_gamma   90.00
#
_symmetry.space_group_name_H-M   'P 1'
#
loop_
_entity.id
_entity.type
_entity.pdbx_description
1 polymer ?
#
loop_
_entity_poly.entity_id
_entity_poly.type
_entity_poly.pdbx_seq_one_letter_code
_entity_poly.pdbx_strand_id
1 'polypeptide(L)'
;MLLRKLAALLASAAACLLSCGDPGYWPPIYVVLNVHGHDYQLSADLVGGQDWWAIKEQRYARHREEILWVRDEAERHGLRVSFQLNGEYARDARVLRTDGDGDDTDHIRDLVARGHSVGVHFHPARFTGVREFWEPLPMALVTPAVAREMFEHHVGEVEAALGASVRRVDPALDWSSAEMIAEYVALMADFGLDLEPAGEDFSYTPWQGLPWSPFRRQSGSKLHEDPTSPWLTIPTHGQTGEAIPKGLHAVVGTVAQLERRFLELVAERDHARATGQPWRVWAMGFLTHPDQNEQHRADVTALLDWLVSQFGPGSPRPIVQFVTDAELASVYEVWEAASPGASSFDFDWEGWLASVFEPDVADEVAYPYAIEGVALGLADAEVVGRRDELVAQGIVIWELVHRAVDRGPRQASGVEPVLAVGEADSEHPLYLVYALTGEGRFDVSAVVSGTLFVKDGVSGEVSMADATDLAIGATPLVVSASDLYLH
;
A
#
# COMPACT_ATOMS: atom_id res chain seq x y z
N MET A 1 -22.53 -7.07 -20.28
CA MET A 1 -21.44 -6.15 -19.90
C MET A 1 -20.34 -6.87 -19.12
N LEU A 2 -20.69 -7.66 -18.09
CA LEU A 2 -19.76 -8.51 -17.32
C LEU A 2 -18.86 -9.41 -18.21
N LEU A 3 -19.44 -10.10 -19.20
CA LEU A 3 -18.69 -10.94 -20.15
C LEU A 3 -17.67 -10.16 -21.01
N ARG A 4 -17.90 -8.87 -21.31
CA ARG A 4 -16.94 -8.05 -22.06
C ARG A 4 -15.81 -7.55 -21.15
N LYS A 5 -16.09 -7.26 -19.88
CA LYS A 5 -15.09 -6.88 -18.87
C LYS A 5 -14.21 -8.07 -18.49
N LEU A 6 -14.81 -9.24 -18.25
CA LEU A 6 -14.09 -10.50 -18.05
C LEU A 6 -13.25 -10.84 -19.29
N ALA A 7 -13.76 -10.62 -20.51
CA ALA A 7 -12.99 -10.81 -21.73
C ALA A 7 -11.83 -9.80 -21.88
N ALA A 8 -11.95 -8.56 -21.37
CA ALA A 8 -10.85 -7.58 -21.38
C ALA A 8 -9.79 -7.89 -20.32
N LEU A 9 -10.20 -8.34 -19.13
CA LEU A 9 -9.30 -8.84 -18.10
C LEU A 9 -8.60 -10.12 -18.53
N LEU A 10 -9.34 -11.08 -19.07
CA LEU A 10 -8.80 -12.29 -19.67
C LEU A 10 -7.96 -11.96 -20.89
N ALA A 11 -8.25 -10.89 -21.65
CA ALA A 11 -7.37 -10.45 -22.74
C ALA A 11 -6.10 -9.77 -22.22
N SER A 12 -6.13 -9.07 -21.08
CA SER A 12 -4.95 -8.48 -20.46
C SER A 12 -4.10 -9.53 -19.75
N ALA A 13 -4.73 -10.48 -19.07
CA ALA A 13 -4.11 -11.65 -18.46
C ALA A 13 -3.61 -12.62 -19.53
N ALA A 14 -4.36 -12.84 -20.61
CA ALA A 14 -3.89 -13.61 -21.76
C ALA A 14 -2.83 -12.85 -22.56
N ALA A 15 -2.88 -11.52 -22.65
CA ALA A 15 -1.77 -10.73 -23.21
C ALA A 15 -0.53 -10.92 -22.34
N CYS A 16 -0.66 -10.88 -21.01
CA CYS A 16 0.41 -11.20 -20.07
C CYS A 16 0.95 -12.63 -20.28
N LEU A 17 0.07 -13.65 -20.38
CA LEU A 17 0.46 -15.04 -20.64
C LEU A 17 1.08 -15.25 -22.03
N LEU A 18 0.59 -14.55 -23.05
CA LEU A 18 1.13 -14.60 -24.42
C LEU A 18 2.45 -13.83 -24.52
N SER A 19 2.65 -12.81 -23.69
CA SER A 19 3.89 -12.04 -23.60
C SER A 19 4.89 -12.61 -22.59
N CYS A 20 4.50 -13.55 -21.72
CA CYS A 20 5.45 -14.39 -20.98
C CYS A 20 6.38 -15.18 -21.92
N GLY A 21 6.01 -15.33 -23.21
CA GLY A 21 6.85 -15.87 -24.27
C GLY A 21 7.59 -14.81 -25.11
N ASP A 22 7.34 -13.52 -24.90
CA ASP A 22 8.07 -12.43 -25.54
C ASP A 22 9.24 -12.00 -24.62
N PRO A 23 10.50 -12.29 -24.98
CA PRO A 23 11.67 -11.95 -24.17
C PRO A 23 11.85 -10.44 -23.94
N GLY A 24 11.04 -9.58 -24.57
CA GLY A 24 11.01 -8.13 -24.32
C GLY A 24 9.93 -7.63 -23.35
N TYR A 25 8.93 -8.44 -22.99
CA TYR A 25 7.83 -8.00 -22.13
C TYR A 25 8.18 -8.16 -20.65
N TRP A 26 8.00 -7.10 -19.87
CA TRP A 26 8.12 -7.13 -18.40
C TRP A 26 6.83 -6.59 -17.78
N PRO A 27 6.24 -7.28 -16.79
CA PRO A 27 4.96 -6.88 -16.21
C PRO A 27 5.01 -5.45 -15.67
N PRO A 28 3.90 -4.70 -15.72
CA PRO A 28 3.84 -3.38 -15.08
C PRO A 28 3.90 -3.52 -13.55
N ILE A 29 4.05 -2.38 -12.88
CA ILE A 29 3.74 -2.22 -11.47
C ILE A 29 2.24 -1.96 -11.37
N TYR A 30 1.55 -2.81 -10.62
CA TYR A 30 0.14 -2.68 -10.34
C TYR A 30 -0.07 -1.72 -9.17
N VAL A 31 -0.84 -0.66 -9.38
CA VAL A 31 -1.11 0.33 -8.36
C VAL A 31 -2.56 0.22 -7.89
N VAL A 32 -2.75 0.12 -6.57
CA VAL A 32 -4.07 0.06 -5.94
C VAL A 32 -4.27 1.30 -5.07
N LEU A 33 -5.36 2.03 -5.33
CA LEU A 33 -5.87 3.03 -4.41
C LEU A 33 -7.01 2.42 -3.58
N ASN A 34 -6.82 2.37 -2.27
CA ASN A 34 -7.79 1.90 -1.29
C ASN A 34 -8.49 3.09 -0.61
N VAL A 35 -9.76 2.93 -0.26
CA VAL A 35 -10.54 3.93 0.49
C VAL A 35 -11.12 3.26 1.71
N HIS A 36 -10.52 3.52 2.87
CA HIS A 36 -10.89 2.89 4.14
C HIS A 36 -11.96 3.72 4.83
N GLY A 37 -13.19 3.21 4.88
CA GLY A 37 -14.30 3.86 5.56
C GLY A 37 -14.23 3.66 7.07
N HIS A 38 -14.20 4.76 7.84
CA HIS A 38 -14.35 4.72 9.29
C HIS A 38 -15.79 4.92 9.76
N ASP A 39 -16.15 4.29 10.87
CA ASP A 39 -17.36 4.61 11.62
C ASP A 39 -17.32 6.09 12.05
N TYR A 40 -18.48 6.70 12.28
CA TYR A 40 -18.58 8.14 12.51
C TYR A 40 -18.09 8.58 13.91
N GLN A 41 -17.73 7.61 14.76
CA GLN A 41 -17.26 7.81 16.14
C GLN A 41 -18.23 8.70 16.95
N LEU A 42 -19.54 8.55 16.73
CA LEU A 42 -20.55 9.29 17.47
C LEU A 42 -20.60 8.79 18.92
N SER A 43 -20.70 9.72 19.88
CA SER A 43 -20.82 9.37 21.30
C SER A 43 -22.21 8.85 21.65
N ALA A 44 -22.27 7.88 22.57
CA ALA A 44 -23.51 7.36 23.14
C ALA A 44 -24.37 8.46 23.80
N ASP A 45 -23.76 9.52 24.32
CA ASP A 45 -24.49 10.65 24.93
C ASP A 45 -25.36 11.43 23.93
N LEU A 46 -25.04 11.34 22.63
CA LEU A 46 -25.85 11.93 21.56
C LEU A 46 -27.08 11.06 21.25
N VAL A 47 -27.03 9.77 21.58
CA VAL A 47 -28.09 8.79 21.33
C VAL A 47 -29.25 9.05 22.29
N GLY A 48 -30.24 9.80 21.81
CA GLY A 48 -31.31 10.30 22.68
C GLY A 48 -31.67 11.74 22.39
N GLY A 49 -30.68 12.53 21.96
CA GLY A 49 -30.82 13.95 21.65
C GLY A 49 -31.82 14.22 20.52
N GLN A 50 -32.34 15.45 20.52
CA GLN A 50 -33.24 15.95 19.47
C GLN A 50 -32.52 16.03 18.12
N ASP A 51 -31.21 16.29 18.12
CA ASP A 51 -30.41 16.49 16.91
C ASP A 51 -29.71 15.22 16.39
N TRP A 52 -29.93 14.07 17.02
CA TRP A 52 -29.27 12.79 16.67
C TRP A 52 -29.31 12.48 15.17
N TRP A 53 -30.50 12.54 14.58
CA TRP A 53 -30.69 12.20 13.17
C TRP A 53 -30.03 13.22 12.25
N ALA A 54 -30.14 14.51 12.55
CA ALA A 54 -29.51 15.56 11.77
C ALA A 54 -27.98 15.44 11.77
N ILE A 55 -27.37 15.11 12.93
CA ILE A 55 -25.93 14.86 13.04
C ILE A 55 -25.52 13.64 12.21
N LYS A 56 -26.28 12.54 12.32
CA LYS A 56 -25.95 11.30 11.62
C LYS A 56 -26.11 11.44 10.10
N GLU A 57 -27.18 12.08 9.64
CA GLU A 57 -27.38 12.44 8.22
C GLU A 57 -26.24 13.32 7.70
N GLN A 58 -25.78 14.30 8.49
CA GLN A 58 -24.65 15.15 8.11
C GLN A 58 -23.35 14.33 7.97
N ARG A 59 -23.08 13.39 8.88
CA ARG A 59 -21.90 12.52 8.82
C ARG A 59 -21.94 11.61 7.60
N TYR A 60 -23.08 10.98 7.36
CA TYR A 60 -23.32 10.17 6.18
C TYR A 60 -23.10 10.97 4.88
N ALA A 61 -23.73 12.15 4.77
CA ALA A 61 -23.60 13.01 3.58
C ALA A 61 -22.14 13.39 3.33
N ARG A 62 -21.39 13.77 4.37
CA ARG A 62 -19.96 14.09 4.25
C ARG A 62 -19.14 12.89 3.77
N HIS A 63 -19.29 11.72 4.38
CA HIS A 63 -18.54 10.53 3.97
C HIS A 63 -18.87 10.14 2.52
N ARG A 64 -20.14 10.26 2.12
CA ARG A 64 -20.59 10.02 0.74
C ARG A 64 -19.94 11.00 -0.24
N GLU A 65 -19.92 12.29 0.06
CA GLU A 65 -19.26 13.29 -0.78
C GLU A 65 -17.78 12.96 -0.99
N GLU A 66 -17.08 12.53 0.06
CA GLU A 66 -15.66 12.18 -0.02
C GLU A 66 -15.39 10.88 -0.78
N ILE A 67 -16.26 9.86 -0.64
CA ILE A 67 -16.20 8.63 -1.45
C ILE A 67 -16.38 8.95 -2.94
N LEU A 68 -17.37 9.78 -3.28
CA LEU A 68 -17.64 10.16 -4.66
C LEU A 68 -16.55 11.08 -5.23
N TRP A 69 -15.96 11.94 -4.40
CA TRP A 69 -14.81 12.73 -4.80
C TRP A 69 -13.61 11.84 -5.17
N VAL A 70 -13.24 10.84 -4.34
CA VAL A 70 -12.13 9.93 -4.68
C VAL A 70 -12.41 9.16 -5.96
N ARG A 71 -13.65 8.68 -6.13
CA ARG A 71 -14.08 8.01 -7.36
C ARG A 71 -13.84 8.90 -8.59
N ASP A 72 -14.35 10.13 -8.56
CA ASP A 72 -14.29 11.04 -9.70
C ASP A 72 -12.84 11.47 -10.00
N GLU A 73 -12.04 11.68 -8.95
CA GLU A 73 -10.63 12.02 -9.09
C GLU A 73 -9.81 10.87 -9.68
N ALA A 74 -10.03 9.64 -9.22
CA ALA A 74 -9.39 8.46 -9.80
C ALA A 74 -9.80 8.27 -11.27
N GLU A 75 -11.06 8.46 -11.61
CA GLU A 75 -11.53 8.29 -12.99
C GLU A 75 -11.07 9.39 -13.95
N ARG A 76 -10.77 10.60 -13.46
CA ARG A 76 -10.08 11.65 -14.24
C ARG A 76 -8.78 11.13 -14.87
N HIS A 77 -8.14 10.19 -14.19
CA HIS A 77 -6.91 9.52 -14.60
C HIS A 77 -7.14 8.18 -15.32
N GLY A 78 -8.39 7.75 -15.49
CA GLY A 78 -8.75 6.44 -16.04
C GLY A 78 -8.53 5.29 -15.06
N LEU A 79 -8.51 5.57 -13.76
CA LEU A 79 -8.19 4.60 -12.71
C LEU A 79 -9.44 3.98 -12.12
N ARG A 80 -9.23 2.86 -11.41
CA ARG A 80 -10.25 2.20 -10.59
C ARG A 80 -9.73 2.12 -9.17
N VAL A 81 -10.66 1.98 -8.25
CA VAL A 81 -10.44 2.15 -6.81
C VAL A 81 -11.04 0.96 -6.09
N SER A 82 -10.43 0.56 -4.99
CA SER A 82 -11.01 -0.39 -4.04
C SER A 82 -11.60 0.39 -2.88
N PHE A 83 -12.91 0.34 -2.68
CA PHE A 83 -13.59 1.00 -1.58
C PHE A 83 -13.86 -0.03 -0.47
N GLN A 84 -13.20 0.10 0.66
CA GLN A 84 -13.45 -0.72 1.85
C GLN A 84 -14.41 0.04 2.77
N LEU A 85 -15.70 -0.19 2.61
CA LEU A 85 -16.75 0.52 3.36
C LEU A 85 -16.95 -0.12 4.75
N ASN A 86 -17.35 0.65 5.75
CA ASN A 86 -17.84 0.06 7.01
C ASN A 86 -19.35 -0.17 6.98
N GLY A 87 -19.81 -0.97 7.95
CA GLY A 87 -21.21 -1.29 8.14
C GLY A 87 -22.07 -0.08 8.49
N GLU A 88 -21.59 0.88 9.29
CA GLU A 88 -22.36 2.08 9.64
C GLU A 88 -22.74 2.89 8.41
N TYR A 89 -21.77 3.18 7.54
CA TYR A 89 -21.99 3.90 6.29
C TYR A 89 -22.93 3.15 5.34
N ALA A 90 -22.73 1.85 5.16
CA ALA A 90 -23.56 1.03 4.27
C ALA A 90 -25.00 0.91 4.79
N ARG A 91 -25.16 0.76 6.11
CA ARG A 91 -26.46 0.72 6.77
C ARG A 91 -27.18 2.05 6.62
N ASP A 92 -26.50 3.15 6.89
CA ASP A 92 -27.05 4.49 6.78
C ASP A 92 -27.44 4.84 5.34
N ALA A 93 -26.71 4.37 4.32
CA ALA A 93 -27.14 4.47 2.93
C ALA A 93 -28.50 3.82 2.66
N ARG A 94 -28.86 2.74 3.40
CA ARG A 94 -30.17 2.08 3.25
C ARG A 94 -31.28 2.79 4.01
N VAL A 95 -30.98 3.33 5.18
CA VAL A 95 -32.02 3.74 6.16
C VAL A 95 -32.11 5.24 6.37
N LEU A 96 -31.07 6.02 6.05
CA LEU A 96 -31.06 7.47 6.15
C LEU A 96 -31.23 8.08 4.75
N ARG A 97 -32.30 8.85 4.55
CA ARG A 97 -32.44 9.73 3.38
C ARG A 97 -32.56 11.17 3.84
N THR A 98 -31.85 12.05 3.14
CA THR A 98 -31.95 13.52 3.26
C THR A 98 -33.26 14.09 2.66
N ASP A 99 -34.07 13.28 1.98
CA ASP A 99 -35.23 13.73 1.20
C ASP A 99 -36.50 12.82 1.25
N GLY A 100 -36.56 11.82 2.13
CA GLY A 100 -37.79 11.09 2.49
C GLY A 100 -38.03 9.75 1.75
N ASP A 101 -38.18 8.69 2.55
CA ASP A 101 -38.44 7.27 2.25
C ASP A 101 -37.24 6.47 1.65
N GLY A 102 -36.37 6.05 2.59
CA GLY A 102 -34.99 5.56 2.53
C GLY A 102 -34.61 4.44 1.56
N ASP A 103 -33.65 4.76 0.68
CA ASP A 103 -32.61 3.90 0.09
C ASP A 103 -31.76 4.81 -0.83
N ASP A 104 -30.54 5.17 -0.42
CA ASP A 104 -29.50 5.87 -1.21
C ASP A 104 -28.36 4.91 -1.55
N THR A 105 -28.56 3.59 -1.64
CA THR A 105 -27.47 2.65 -1.97
C THR A 105 -27.07 2.64 -3.45
N ASP A 106 -27.77 3.38 -4.30
CA ASP A 106 -27.49 3.44 -5.73
C ASP A 106 -26.08 3.91 -6.04
N HIS A 107 -25.49 4.84 -5.27
CA HIS A 107 -24.10 5.24 -5.51
C HIS A 107 -23.10 4.15 -5.13
N ILE A 108 -23.39 3.29 -4.15
CA ILE A 108 -22.53 2.13 -3.80
C ILE A 108 -22.55 1.12 -4.94
N ARG A 109 -23.75 0.80 -5.47
CA ARG A 109 -23.88 -0.12 -6.63
C ARG A 109 -23.24 0.47 -7.89
N ASP A 110 -23.32 1.79 -8.06
CA ASP A 110 -22.69 2.52 -9.16
C ASP A 110 -21.17 2.37 -9.15
N LEU A 111 -20.52 2.34 -7.97
CA LEU A 111 -19.07 2.06 -7.88
C LEU A 111 -18.69 0.78 -8.63
N VAL A 112 -19.39 -0.32 -8.37
CA VAL A 112 -19.14 -1.61 -9.03
C VAL A 112 -19.53 -1.57 -10.51
N ALA A 113 -20.64 -0.91 -10.86
CA ALA A 113 -21.06 -0.77 -12.25
C ALA A 113 -19.98 -0.07 -13.12
N ARG A 114 -19.31 0.92 -12.53
CA ARG A 114 -18.21 1.70 -13.14
C ARG A 114 -16.86 0.97 -13.12
N GLY A 115 -16.74 -0.09 -12.32
CA GLY A 115 -15.60 -1.00 -12.32
C GLY A 115 -14.65 -0.83 -11.15
N HIS A 116 -15.04 -0.08 -10.13
CA HIS A 116 -14.41 -0.09 -8.83
C HIS A 116 -14.73 -1.42 -8.12
N SER A 117 -13.97 -1.75 -7.07
CA SER A 117 -14.29 -2.85 -6.18
C SER A 117 -14.83 -2.33 -4.86
N VAL A 118 -15.68 -3.11 -4.21
CA VAL A 118 -16.23 -2.80 -2.88
C VAL A 118 -15.89 -3.97 -1.96
N GLY A 119 -15.28 -3.66 -0.83
CA GLY A 119 -14.99 -4.57 0.27
C GLY A 119 -15.38 -3.91 1.60
N VAL A 120 -14.84 -4.44 2.69
CA VAL A 120 -15.20 -3.99 4.03
C VAL A 120 -13.95 -3.57 4.80
N HIS A 121 -13.98 -2.42 5.47
CA HIS A 121 -13.01 -2.05 6.50
C HIS A 121 -13.77 -1.60 7.74
N PHE A 122 -13.28 -1.93 8.93
CA PHE A 122 -13.90 -1.49 10.17
C PHE A 122 -12.95 -1.50 11.36
N HIS A 123 -13.26 -0.61 12.31
CA HIS A 123 -12.65 -0.57 13.64
C HIS A 123 -13.55 -1.31 14.63
N PRO A 124 -13.15 -1.53 15.90
CA PRO A 124 -13.99 -2.20 16.88
C PRO A 124 -15.26 -1.39 17.18
N ALA A 125 -16.32 -1.65 16.42
CA ALA A 125 -17.64 -1.08 16.59
C ALA A 125 -18.70 -2.16 16.31
N ARG A 126 -19.87 -2.06 16.94
CA ARG A 126 -20.99 -2.97 16.66
C ARG A 126 -22.30 -2.24 16.57
N PHE A 127 -23.20 -2.74 15.75
CA PHE A 127 -24.54 -2.21 15.67
C PHE A 127 -25.35 -2.61 16.90
N THR A 128 -25.96 -1.63 17.58
CA THR A 128 -26.69 -1.87 18.83
C THR A 128 -28.15 -2.27 18.63
N GLY A 129 -28.69 -2.14 17.40
CA GLY A 129 -30.13 -2.26 17.14
C GLY A 129 -30.97 -1.07 17.63
N VAL A 130 -30.36 -0.08 18.28
CA VAL A 130 -31.07 1.05 18.89
C VAL A 130 -30.74 2.33 18.14
N ARG A 131 -31.77 2.98 17.56
CA ARG A 131 -31.67 4.30 16.89
C ARG A 131 -30.51 4.41 15.89
N GLU A 132 -30.20 3.33 15.17
CA GLU A 132 -29.11 3.31 14.18
C GLU A 132 -27.72 3.63 14.79
N PHE A 133 -27.52 3.36 16.09
CA PHE A 133 -26.26 3.62 16.77
C PHE A 133 -25.28 2.44 16.66
N TRP A 134 -24.03 2.78 16.32
CA TRP A 134 -22.88 1.90 16.33
C TRP A 134 -22.02 2.21 17.54
N GLU A 135 -21.95 1.25 18.48
CA GLU A 135 -21.21 1.41 19.73
C GLU A 135 -19.72 1.13 19.48
N PRO A 136 -18.82 2.11 19.66
CA PRO A 136 -17.39 1.86 19.64
C PRO A 136 -16.98 1.06 20.88
N LEU A 137 -16.11 0.08 20.68
CA LEU A 137 -15.63 -0.83 21.72
C LEU A 137 -14.13 -0.66 21.94
N PRO A 138 -13.64 -0.64 23.20
CA PRO A 138 -12.21 -0.76 23.46
C PRO A 138 -11.68 -2.09 22.94
N MET A 139 -10.49 -2.10 22.34
CA MET A 139 -9.85 -3.31 21.80
C MET A 139 -9.78 -4.45 22.82
N ALA A 140 -9.55 -4.12 24.11
CA ALA A 140 -9.48 -5.09 25.20
C ALA A 140 -10.80 -5.85 25.47
N LEU A 141 -11.93 -5.41 24.89
CA LEU A 141 -13.23 -6.09 24.99
C LEU A 141 -13.55 -6.95 23.77
N VAL A 142 -12.69 -6.95 22.75
CA VAL A 142 -12.89 -7.73 21.52
C VAL A 142 -12.49 -9.19 21.78
N THR A 143 -13.49 -9.99 22.12
CA THR A 143 -13.38 -11.46 22.22
C THR A 143 -13.70 -12.10 20.86
N PRO A 144 -13.40 -13.39 20.63
CA PRO A 144 -13.79 -14.09 19.40
C PRO A 144 -15.28 -13.96 19.06
N ALA A 145 -16.16 -14.10 20.06
CA ALA A 145 -17.60 -13.95 19.87
C ALA A 145 -18.00 -12.52 19.45
N VAL A 146 -17.34 -11.51 20.02
CA VAL A 146 -17.55 -10.11 19.65
C VAL A 146 -17.02 -9.83 18.25
N ALA A 147 -15.84 -10.36 17.88
CA ALA A 147 -15.30 -10.23 16.53
C ALA A 147 -16.25 -10.84 15.48
N ARG A 148 -16.85 -12.00 15.77
CA ARG A 148 -17.88 -12.59 14.91
C ARG A 148 -19.11 -11.71 14.75
N GLU A 149 -19.64 -11.17 15.85
CA GLU A 149 -20.76 -10.21 15.83
C GLU A 149 -20.40 -8.98 14.97
N MET A 150 -19.18 -8.46 15.08
CA MET A 150 -18.70 -7.35 14.26
C MET A 150 -18.65 -7.73 12.76
N PHE A 151 -18.12 -8.90 12.41
CA PHE A 151 -18.12 -9.39 11.03
C PHE A 151 -19.54 -9.49 10.47
N GLU A 152 -20.46 -10.09 11.22
CA GLU A 152 -21.87 -10.21 10.84
C GLU A 152 -22.50 -8.84 10.56
N HIS A 153 -22.25 -7.84 11.43
CA HIS A 153 -22.76 -6.49 11.24
C HIS A 153 -22.09 -5.77 10.07
N HIS A 154 -20.77 -5.70 10.02
CA HIS A 154 -20.06 -4.91 9.02
C HIS A 154 -20.16 -5.52 7.62
N VAL A 155 -19.88 -6.83 7.50
CA VAL A 155 -19.97 -7.53 6.20
C VAL A 155 -21.43 -7.60 5.74
N GLY A 156 -22.34 -8.00 6.63
CA GLY A 156 -23.75 -8.13 6.29
C GLY A 156 -24.39 -6.82 5.82
N GLU A 157 -24.07 -5.68 6.44
CA GLU A 157 -24.60 -4.38 6.03
C GLU A 157 -24.03 -3.90 4.69
N VAL A 158 -22.73 -4.10 4.45
CA VAL A 158 -22.10 -3.76 3.15
C VAL A 158 -22.66 -4.62 2.03
N GLU A 159 -22.77 -5.95 2.23
CA GLU A 159 -23.36 -6.85 1.24
C GLU A 159 -24.84 -6.54 0.98
N ALA A 160 -25.60 -6.17 2.01
CA ALA A 160 -27.00 -5.77 1.87
C ALA A 160 -27.17 -4.47 1.09
N ALA A 161 -26.27 -3.48 1.27
CA ALA A 161 -26.28 -2.26 0.50
C ALA A 161 -25.85 -2.49 -0.96
N LEU A 162 -24.84 -3.33 -1.16
CA LEU A 162 -24.31 -3.67 -2.48
C LEU A 162 -25.25 -4.58 -3.28
N GLY A 163 -25.98 -5.47 -2.60
CA GLY A 163 -26.78 -6.54 -3.22
C GLY A 163 -25.93 -7.70 -3.78
N ALA A 164 -24.69 -7.84 -3.32
CA ALA A 164 -23.75 -8.89 -3.72
C ALA A 164 -22.74 -9.16 -2.60
N SER A 165 -22.12 -10.34 -2.63
CA SER A 165 -21.08 -10.69 -1.67
C SER A 165 -19.78 -9.93 -1.91
N VAL A 166 -19.10 -9.59 -0.83
CA VAL A 166 -17.76 -8.98 -0.86
C VAL A 166 -16.67 -10.05 -0.86
N ARG A 167 -15.48 -9.70 -1.36
CA ARG A 167 -14.31 -10.60 -1.38
C ARG A 167 -13.23 -10.25 -0.36
N ARG A 168 -13.15 -8.97 0.00
CA ARG A 168 -12.13 -8.39 0.88
C ARG A 168 -12.75 -7.89 2.18
N VAL A 169 -12.11 -8.21 3.28
CA VAL A 169 -12.28 -7.56 4.58
C VAL A 169 -10.93 -7.05 5.09
N ASP A 170 -10.97 -5.93 5.80
CA ASP A 170 -9.82 -5.28 6.39
C ASP A 170 -10.16 -4.85 7.82
N PRO A 171 -10.20 -5.79 8.78
CA PRO A 171 -10.61 -5.49 10.15
C PRO A 171 -9.42 -4.95 10.95
N ALA A 172 -9.54 -3.72 11.45
CA ALA A 172 -8.55 -3.10 12.34
C ALA A 172 -8.71 -3.63 13.78
N LEU A 173 -8.53 -4.94 13.97
CA LEU A 173 -8.62 -5.66 15.24
C LEU A 173 -7.25 -6.25 15.65
N ASP A 174 -7.09 -6.56 16.93
CA ASP A 174 -5.90 -7.26 17.44
C ASP A 174 -6.02 -8.78 17.24
N TRP A 175 -5.19 -9.30 16.31
CA TRP A 175 -5.12 -10.72 15.96
C TRP A 175 -3.89 -11.42 16.56
N SER A 176 -3.38 -10.96 17.69
CA SER A 176 -2.11 -11.47 18.25
C SER A 176 -2.23 -12.78 19.05
N SER A 177 -3.41 -13.12 19.57
CA SER A 177 -3.59 -14.35 20.35
C SER A 177 -3.96 -15.54 19.48
N ALA A 178 -3.51 -16.75 19.86
CA ALA A 178 -3.83 -17.97 19.12
C ALA A 178 -5.34 -18.22 18.95
N GLU A 179 -6.15 -17.84 19.95
CA GLU A 179 -7.61 -17.93 19.89
C GLU A 179 -8.20 -16.95 18.86
N MET A 180 -7.73 -15.70 18.84
CA MET A 180 -8.16 -14.69 17.87
C MET A 180 -7.71 -15.03 16.44
N ILE A 181 -6.50 -15.58 16.26
CA ILE A 181 -6.03 -16.07 14.96
C ILE A 181 -6.95 -17.18 14.44
N ALA A 182 -7.26 -18.17 15.29
CA ALA A 182 -8.16 -19.26 14.90
C ALA A 182 -9.57 -18.74 14.55
N GLU A 183 -10.07 -17.74 15.28
CA GLU A 183 -11.35 -17.11 14.96
C GLU A 183 -11.31 -16.35 13.63
N TYR A 184 -10.25 -15.57 13.38
CA TYR A 184 -10.09 -14.85 12.11
C TYR A 184 -10.12 -15.80 10.91
N VAL A 185 -9.39 -16.92 10.99
CA VAL A 185 -9.40 -17.98 9.98
C VAL A 185 -10.81 -18.53 9.75
N ALA A 186 -11.56 -18.80 10.83
CA ALA A 186 -12.93 -19.29 10.74
C ALA A 186 -13.85 -18.24 10.08
N LEU A 187 -13.72 -16.96 10.44
CA LEU A 187 -14.51 -15.87 9.89
C LEU A 187 -14.24 -15.67 8.39
N MET A 188 -12.96 -15.68 7.96
CA MET A 188 -12.62 -15.58 6.54
C MET A 188 -13.28 -16.70 5.73
N ALA A 189 -13.26 -17.94 6.25
CA ALA A 189 -13.92 -19.07 5.60
C ALA A 189 -15.45 -18.98 5.61
N ASP A 190 -16.07 -18.64 6.74
CA ASP A 190 -17.52 -18.58 6.91
C ASP A 190 -18.19 -17.52 6.01
N PHE A 191 -17.50 -16.39 5.80
CA PHE A 191 -17.95 -15.30 4.94
C PHE A 191 -17.48 -15.43 3.48
N GLY A 192 -16.74 -16.49 3.14
CA GLY A 192 -16.26 -16.72 1.76
C GLY A 192 -15.27 -15.65 1.27
N LEU A 193 -14.48 -15.09 2.18
CA LEU A 193 -13.51 -14.04 1.93
C LEU A 193 -12.19 -14.66 1.48
N ASP A 194 -11.58 -14.08 0.45
CA ASP A 194 -10.34 -14.58 -0.15
C ASP A 194 -9.24 -13.52 -0.26
N LEU A 195 -9.53 -12.28 0.12
CA LEU A 195 -8.58 -11.17 0.13
C LEU A 195 -8.47 -10.53 1.52
N GLU A 196 -7.23 -10.26 1.92
CA GLU A 196 -6.91 -9.59 3.18
C GLU A 196 -5.80 -8.54 3.02
N PRO A 197 -5.74 -7.51 3.89
CA PRO A 197 -4.55 -6.68 4.01
C PRO A 197 -3.37 -7.49 4.59
N ALA A 198 -2.16 -7.13 4.22
CA ALA A 198 -1.01 -7.31 5.11
C ALA A 198 0.14 -6.42 4.69
N GLY A 199 1.28 -6.62 5.37
CA GLY A 199 2.49 -5.88 5.15
C GLY A 199 2.78 -4.87 6.24
N GLU A 200 1.78 -4.44 7.02
CA GLU A 200 1.94 -3.35 8.00
C GLU A 200 3.10 -3.59 8.95
N ASP A 201 3.26 -4.81 9.46
CA ASP A 201 4.37 -5.18 10.32
C ASP A 201 5.74 -4.97 9.66
N PHE A 202 5.85 -5.16 8.35
CA PHE A 202 7.09 -4.94 7.61
C PHE A 202 7.55 -3.48 7.68
N SER A 203 6.63 -2.54 7.91
CA SER A 203 6.96 -1.12 8.04
C SER A 203 7.79 -0.79 9.28
N TYR A 204 7.89 -1.73 10.24
CA TYR A 204 8.68 -1.59 11.46
C TYR A 204 10.13 -2.04 11.32
N THR A 205 10.54 -2.47 10.13
CA THR A 205 11.93 -2.79 9.82
C THR A 205 12.75 -1.53 9.49
N PRO A 206 14.10 -1.58 9.50
CA PRO A 206 14.96 -0.49 9.02
C PRO A 206 14.65 -0.06 7.59
N TRP A 207 14.21 -0.99 6.74
CA TRP A 207 13.81 -0.71 5.37
C TRP A 207 12.50 0.10 5.32
N GLN A 208 11.67 0.02 6.36
CA GLN A 208 10.41 0.75 6.55
C GLN A 208 9.41 0.56 5.40
N GLY A 209 9.52 -0.54 4.64
CA GLY A 209 8.72 -0.80 3.44
C GLY A 209 7.44 -1.59 3.73
N LEU A 210 6.68 -1.85 2.68
CA LEU A 210 5.68 -2.93 2.65
C LEU A 210 6.10 -3.96 1.60
N PRO A 211 5.53 -5.17 1.62
CA PRO A 211 5.72 -6.12 0.54
C PRO A 211 5.34 -5.51 -0.81
N TRP A 212 6.19 -5.70 -1.81
CA TRP A 212 5.99 -5.30 -3.20
C TRP A 212 5.30 -6.35 -4.07
N SER A 213 4.89 -7.46 -3.48
CA SER A 213 4.16 -8.52 -4.17
C SER A 213 2.99 -8.99 -3.31
N PRO A 214 1.81 -9.22 -3.90
CA PRO A 214 0.79 -10.03 -3.27
C PRO A 214 1.37 -11.40 -2.95
N PHE A 215 0.91 -12.04 -1.86
CA PHE A 215 1.37 -13.37 -1.47
C PHE A 215 0.31 -14.11 -0.67
N ARG A 216 0.41 -15.44 -0.67
CA ARG A 216 -0.47 -16.31 0.08
C ARG A 216 0.05 -16.40 1.51
N ARG A 217 -0.54 -15.67 2.46
CA ARG A 217 -0.01 -15.61 3.83
C ARG A 217 -0.30 -16.90 4.60
N GLN A 218 0.70 -17.39 5.32
CA GLN A 218 0.56 -18.49 6.26
C GLN A 218 -0.30 -18.07 7.46
N SER A 219 -1.32 -18.86 7.78
CA SER A 219 -2.16 -18.65 8.96
C SER A 219 -1.34 -18.44 10.23
N GLY A 220 -1.61 -17.35 10.95
CA GLY A 220 -0.95 -17.01 12.21
C GLY A 220 0.45 -16.43 12.08
N SER A 221 0.96 -16.25 10.86
CA SER A 221 2.16 -15.46 10.60
C SER A 221 1.80 -14.06 10.14
N LYS A 222 2.75 -13.12 10.24
CA LYS A 222 2.58 -11.76 9.72
C LYS A 222 2.98 -11.61 8.25
N LEU A 223 4.10 -12.22 7.85
CA LEU A 223 4.71 -12.01 6.53
C LEU A 223 5.22 -13.29 5.86
N HIS A 224 4.98 -14.47 6.45
CA HIS A 224 5.40 -15.73 5.86
C HIS A 224 4.46 -16.23 4.77
N GLU A 225 5.04 -16.82 3.73
CA GLU A 225 4.29 -17.41 2.63
C GLU A 225 3.88 -18.85 2.92
N ASP A 226 2.62 -19.16 2.66
CA ASP A 226 2.10 -20.52 2.46
C ASP A 226 1.37 -20.55 1.11
N PRO A 227 2.01 -21.06 0.04
CA PRO A 227 1.40 -21.17 -1.29
C PRO A 227 0.10 -21.98 -1.34
N THR A 228 -0.25 -22.71 -0.27
CA THR A 228 -1.51 -23.46 -0.17
C THR A 228 -2.63 -22.70 0.56
N SER A 229 -2.32 -21.54 1.14
CA SER A 229 -3.28 -20.70 1.84
C SER A 229 -4.40 -20.26 0.89
N PRO A 230 -5.68 -20.34 1.29
CA PRO A 230 -6.78 -19.87 0.44
C PRO A 230 -6.84 -18.35 0.33
N TRP A 231 -6.16 -17.61 1.22
CA TRP A 231 -6.24 -16.16 1.28
C TRP A 231 -5.04 -15.53 0.58
N LEU A 232 -5.34 -14.55 -0.26
CA LEU A 232 -4.33 -13.72 -0.90
C LEU A 232 -4.25 -12.38 -0.19
N THR A 233 -3.04 -12.03 0.20
CA THR A 233 -2.74 -10.77 0.82
C THR A 233 -2.46 -9.71 -0.24
N ILE A 234 -3.07 -8.53 -0.09
CA ILE A 234 -2.80 -7.36 -0.94
C ILE A 234 -2.07 -6.28 -0.11
N PRO A 235 -0.87 -5.84 -0.53
CA PRO A 235 -0.14 -4.78 0.16
C PRO A 235 -0.86 -3.43 0.11
N THR A 236 -0.97 -2.73 1.24
CA THR A 236 -1.58 -1.40 1.35
C THR A 236 -0.80 -0.49 2.30
N HIS A 237 -0.31 0.66 1.82
CA HIS A 237 0.27 1.72 2.64
C HIS A 237 -0.81 2.53 3.35
N GLY A 238 -0.43 3.17 4.46
CA GLY A 238 -1.31 4.04 5.25
C GLY A 238 -1.77 5.31 4.54
N GLN A 239 -2.39 6.22 5.30
CA GLN A 239 -3.02 7.45 4.81
C GLN A 239 -2.07 8.33 3.98
N THR A 240 -2.45 8.57 2.73
CA THR A 240 -1.78 9.56 1.85
C THR A 240 -1.93 10.98 2.40
N GLY A 241 -0.83 11.73 2.43
CA GLY A 241 -0.74 13.11 2.92
C GLY A 241 -0.40 13.26 4.40
N GLU A 242 -0.36 12.17 5.17
CA GLU A 242 -0.09 12.25 6.62
C GLU A 242 1.43 12.28 6.90
N ALA A 243 1.89 13.35 7.54
CA ALA A 243 3.31 13.52 7.88
C ALA A 243 3.75 12.74 9.13
N ILE A 244 2.81 12.28 9.95
CA ILE A 244 3.07 11.54 11.18
C ILE A 244 2.46 10.13 11.04
N PRO A 245 3.26 9.06 11.13
CA PRO A 245 2.71 7.71 11.07
C PRO A 245 1.66 7.49 12.17
N LYS A 246 0.54 6.85 11.84
CA LYS A 246 -0.58 6.56 12.74
C LYS A 246 -0.93 5.08 12.70
N GLY A 247 -1.49 4.59 13.81
CA GLY A 247 -1.94 3.21 13.93
C GLY A 247 -0.77 2.23 13.87
N LEU A 248 -0.96 1.13 13.14
CA LEU A 248 0.06 0.11 12.95
C LEU A 248 1.01 0.39 11.76
N HIS A 249 0.90 1.57 11.14
CA HIS A 249 1.81 1.98 10.07
C HIS A 249 2.95 2.83 10.65
N ALA A 250 4.21 2.42 10.46
CA ALA A 250 5.38 3.25 10.76
C ALA A 250 5.90 4.04 9.55
N VAL A 251 5.17 4.04 8.44
CA VAL A 251 5.54 4.80 7.23
C VAL A 251 4.95 6.21 7.29
N VAL A 252 5.80 7.20 7.02
CA VAL A 252 5.37 8.58 6.77
C VAL A 252 4.64 8.63 5.41
N GLY A 253 3.38 9.06 5.42
CA GLY A 253 2.49 9.05 4.26
C GLY A 253 2.52 10.30 3.39
N THR A 254 3.52 11.19 3.54
CA THR A 254 3.65 12.37 2.66
C THR A 254 3.82 11.93 1.19
N VAL A 255 3.41 12.81 0.26
CA VAL A 255 3.53 12.53 -1.18
C VAL A 255 4.97 12.15 -1.54
N ALA A 256 5.96 12.94 -1.13
CA ALA A 256 7.37 12.69 -1.45
C ALA A 256 7.92 11.36 -0.89
N GLN A 257 7.40 10.89 0.26
CA GLN A 257 7.76 9.59 0.82
C GLN A 257 7.10 8.44 0.04
N LEU A 258 5.84 8.59 -0.35
CA LEU A 258 5.15 7.60 -1.21
C LEU A 258 5.78 7.53 -2.60
N GLU A 259 6.20 8.67 -3.17
CA GLU A 259 6.97 8.72 -4.41
C GLU A 259 8.28 7.95 -4.27
N ARG A 260 9.04 8.16 -3.18
CA ARG A 260 10.27 7.40 -2.92
C ARG A 260 10.00 5.91 -2.84
N ARG A 261 8.99 5.46 -2.09
CA ARG A 261 8.61 4.04 -2.00
C ARG A 261 8.30 3.46 -3.37
N PHE A 262 7.59 4.21 -4.20
CA PHE A 262 7.35 3.82 -5.58
C PHE A 262 8.67 3.70 -6.37
N LEU A 263 9.63 4.61 -6.17
CA LEU A 263 10.94 4.54 -6.82
C LEU A 263 11.79 3.34 -6.37
N GLU A 264 11.72 2.93 -5.10
CA GLU A 264 12.34 1.69 -4.60
C GLU A 264 11.80 0.48 -5.36
N LEU A 265 10.48 0.36 -5.45
CA LEU A 265 9.82 -0.70 -6.21
C LEU A 265 10.21 -0.67 -7.71
N VAL A 266 10.25 0.53 -8.29
CA VAL A 266 10.69 0.71 -9.69
C VAL A 266 12.13 0.24 -9.90
N ALA A 267 13.03 0.52 -8.95
CA ALA A 267 14.42 0.10 -9.01
C ALA A 267 14.54 -1.43 -8.86
N GLU A 268 13.79 -2.05 -7.93
CA GLU A 268 13.80 -3.50 -7.69
C GLU A 268 13.29 -4.25 -8.92
N ARG A 269 12.15 -3.81 -9.48
CA ARG A 269 11.58 -4.38 -10.71
C ARG A 269 12.57 -4.33 -11.88
N ASP A 270 13.26 -3.21 -12.04
CA ASP A 270 14.18 -3.02 -13.17
C ASP A 270 15.49 -3.76 -12.98
N HIS A 271 15.99 -3.86 -11.74
CA HIS A 271 17.11 -4.72 -11.40
C HIS A 271 16.78 -6.19 -11.70
N ALA A 272 15.61 -6.67 -11.27
CA ALA A 272 15.13 -8.02 -11.56
C ALA A 272 15.08 -8.29 -13.07
N ARG A 273 14.55 -7.33 -13.86
CA ARG A 273 14.54 -7.42 -15.32
C ARG A 273 15.94 -7.52 -15.91
N ALA A 274 16.85 -6.64 -15.49
CA ALA A 274 18.17 -6.53 -16.09
C ALA A 274 19.09 -7.71 -15.72
N THR A 275 18.87 -8.33 -14.57
CA THR A 275 19.61 -9.51 -14.11
C THR A 275 18.96 -10.83 -14.51
N GLY A 276 17.82 -10.79 -15.20
CA GLY A 276 17.12 -11.98 -15.67
C GLY A 276 16.50 -12.82 -14.55
N GLN A 277 16.16 -12.19 -13.42
CA GLN A 277 15.39 -12.85 -12.37
C GLN A 277 14.02 -13.29 -12.92
N PRO A 278 13.35 -14.29 -12.31
CA PRO A 278 11.97 -14.60 -12.66
C PRO A 278 11.07 -13.39 -12.42
N TRP A 279 10.12 -13.16 -13.33
CA TRP A 279 9.15 -12.09 -13.15
C TRP A 279 8.20 -12.41 -11.98
N ARG A 280 7.76 -11.37 -11.29
CA ARG A 280 6.79 -11.42 -10.19
C ARG A 280 5.67 -10.42 -10.45
N VAL A 281 4.60 -10.52 -9.69
CA VAL A 281 3.57 -9.47 -9.63
C VAL A 281 4.10 -8.36 -8.72
N TRP A 282 4.46 -7.23 -9.31
CA TRP A 282 4.90 -6.03 -8.61
C TRP A 282 3.71 -5.15 -8.29
N ALA A 283 3.51 -4.79 -7.03
CA ALA A 283 2.37 -4.00 -6.61
C ALA A 283 2.74 -2.96 -5.55
N MET A 284 2.02 -1.85 -5.58
CA MET A 284 1.99 -0.86 -4.50
C MET A 284 0.54 -0.45 -4.25
N GLY A 285 0.05 -0.65 -3.03
CA GLY A 285 -1.20 -0.08 -2.57
C GLY A 285 -0.97 1.16 -1.72
N PHE A 286 -1.84 2.16 -1.79
CA PHE A 286 -1.92 3.25 -0.82
C PHE A 286 -3.40 3.53 -0.52
N LEU A 287 -3.68 4.19 0.60
CA LEU A 287 -5.05 4.42 1.01
C LEU A 287 -5.36 5.88 1.33
N THR A 288 -6.65 6.17 1.41
CA THR A 288 -7.16 7.39 2.03
C THR A 288 -8.42 7.10 2.83
N HIS A 289 -8.75 7.94 3.82
CA HIS A 289 -9.96 7.80 4.63
C HIS A 289 -10.96 8.92 4.32
N PRO A 290 -12.26 8.61 4.07
CA PRO A 290 -13.27 9.62 3.80
C PRO A 290 -13.35 10.74 4.86
N ASP A 291 -13.16 10.43 6.14
CA ASP A 291 -13.18 11.42 7.23
C ASP A 291 -11.97 12.37 7.22
N GLN A 292 -10.89 12.00 6.54
CA GLN A 292 -9.62 12.74 6.47
C GLN A 292 -9.37 13.38 5.10
N ASN A 293 -10.06 12.91 4.04
CA ASN A 293 -9.87 13.37 2.67
C ASN A 293 -9.88 14.89 2.51
N GLU A 294 -10.79 15.61 3.16
CA GLU A 294 -10.90 17.08 3.09
C GLU A 294 -9.56 17.78 3.34
N GLN A 295 -8.72 17.23 4.23
CA GLN A 295 -7.41 17.77 4.58
C GLN A 295 -6.31 17.35 3.60
N HIS A 296 -6.47 16.22 2.92
CA HIS A 296 -5.45 15.55 2.09
C HIS A 296 -5.82 15.42 0.61
N ARG A 297 -6.89 16.08 0.14
CA ARG A 297 -7.32 16.00 -1.27
C ARG A 297 -6.19 16.37 -2.23
N ALA A 298 -5.48 17.45 -1.92
CA ALA A 298 -4.37 17.92 -2.73
C ALA A 298 -3.22 16.89 -2.80
N ASP A 299 -2.94 16.18 -1.70
CA ASP A 299 -1.89 15.18 -1.63
C ASP A 299 -2.25 13.93 -2.45
N VAL A 300 -3.49 13.46 -2.34
CA VAL A 300 -4.00 12.35 -3.16
C VAL A 300 -3.94 12.70 -4.64
N THR A 301 -4.43 13.88 -5.04
CA THR A 301 -4.33 14.38 -6.41
C THR A 301 -2.89 14.46 -6.89
N ALA A 302 -1.99 15.03 -6.08
CA ALA A 302 -0.58 15.18 -6.43
C ALA A 302 0.10 13.84 -6.69
N LEU A 303 -0.13 12.84 -5.82
CA LEU A 303 0.42 11.50 -6.00
C LEU A 303 -0.11 10.83 -7.28
N LEU A 304 -1.42 10.94 -7.56
CA LEU A 304 -2.02 10.38 -8.78
C LEU A 304 -1.49 11.07 -10.04
N ASP A 305 -1.42 12.41 -10.05
CA ASP A 305 -0.85 13.20 -11.14
C ASP A 305 0.62 12.80 -11.38
N TRP A 306 1.41 12.62 -10.32
CA TRP A 306 2.81 12.20 -10.42
C TRP A 306 2.94 10.79 -11.02
N LEU A 307 2.23 9.80 -10.47
CA LEU A 307 2.27 8.42 -10.97
C LEU A 307 1.89 8.35 -12.46
N VAL A 308 0.83 9.05 -12.86
CA VAL A 308 0.36 9.06 -14.26
C VAL A 308 1.36 9.79 -15.17
N SER A 309 1.86 10.96 -14.76
CA SER A 309 2.79 11.74 -15.59
C SER A 309 4.14 11.06 -15.78
N GLN A 310 4.66 10.39 -14.75
CA GLN A 310 5.96 9.74 -14.78
C GLN A 310 5.89 8.33 -15.37
N PHE A 311 4.85 7.57 -15.04
CA PHE A 311 4.81 6.13 -15.30
C PHE A 311 3.51 5.61 -15.93
N GLY A 312 2.51 6.46 -16.13
CA GLY A 312 1.23 6.08 -16.73
C GLY A 312 1.25 6.00 -18.26
N PRO A 313 0.11 5.66 -18.88
CA PRO A 313 -0.02 5.66 -20.34
C PRO A 313 0.35 7.01 -20.95
N GLY A 314 1.24 6.99 -21.94
CA GLY A 314 1.74 8.21 -22.61
C GLY A 314 2.93 8.87 -21.91
N SER A 315 3.36 8.38 -20.75
CA SER A 315 4.64 8.79 -20.19
C SER A 315 5.83 8.22 -20.98
N PRO A 316 7.05 8.74 -20.80
CA PRO A 316 8.26 8.15 -21.38
C PRO A 316 8.55 6.72 -20.88
N ARG A 317 7.91 6.29 -19.80
CA ARG A 317 8.14 4.99 -19.15
C ARG A 317 6.81 4.41 -18.62
N PRO A 318 5.92 3.93 -19.49
CA PRO A 318 4.58 3.49 -19.13
C PRO A 318 4.61 2.13 -18.43
N ILE A 319 4.99 2.11 -17.15
CA ILE A 319 5.14 0.90 -16.33
C ILE A 319 4.10 0.80 -15.22
N VAL A 320 3.20 1.78 -15.04
CA VAL A 320 2.12 1.72 -14.06
C VAL A 320 0.83 1.23 -14.70
N GLN A 321 0.16 0.32 -14.02
CA GLN A 321 -1.21 -0.08 -14.31
C GLN A 321 -2.06 -0.02 -13.05
N PHE A 322 -3.08 0.83 -13.05
CA PHE A 322 -3.99 0.93 -11.92
C PHE A 322 -5.08 -0.14 -11.97
N VAL A 323 -5.27 -0.80 -10.84
CA VAL A 323 -6.18 -1.95 -10.68
C VAL A 323 -6.88 -1.87 -9.33
N THR A 324 -8.02 -2.56 -9.24
CA THR A 324 -8.64 -2.85 -7.94
C THR A 324 -8.00 -4.07 -7.30
N ASP A 325 -8.27 -4.32 -6.02
CA ASP A 325 -7.77 -5.50 -5.30
C ASP A 325 -8.18 -6.81 -5.97
N ALA A 326 -9.45 -6.90 -6.38
CA ALA A 326 -9.98 -8.08 -7.06
C ALA A 326 -9.29 -8.35 -8.41
N GLU A 327 -8.86 -7.30 -9.09
CA GLU A 327 -8.12 -7.40 -10.35
C GLU A 327 -6.67 -7.76 -10.12
N LEU A 328 -6.02 -7.18 -9.09
CA LEU A 328 -4.68 -7.58 -8.68
C LEU A 328 -4.64 -9.05 -8.26
N ALA A 329 -5.66 -9.51 -7.53
CA ALA A 329 -5.82 -10.92 -7.19
C ALA A 329 -5.92 -11.82 -8.43
N SER A 330 -6.70 -11.40 -9.42
CA SER A 330 -6.82 -12.13 -10.69
C SER A 330 -5.48 -12.18 -11.44
N VAL A 331 -4.67 -11.12 -11.38
CA VAL A 331 -3.31 -11.10 -11.96
C VAL A 331 -2.40 -12.07 -11.22
N TYR A 332 -2.46 -12.08 -9.89
CA TYR A 332 -1.69 -12.99 -9.06
C TYR A 332 -2.01 -14.46 -9.35
N GLU A 333 -3.29 -14.84 -9.38
CA GLU A 333 -3.74 -16.21 -9.68
C GLU A 333 -3.22 -16.69 -11.06
N VAL A 334 -3.14 -15.78 -12.03
CA VAL A 334 -2.58 -16.08 -13.36
C VAL A 334 -1.06 -16.29 -13.30
N TRP A 335 -0.34 -15.44 -12.57
CA TRP A 335 1.10 -15.61 -12.33
C TRP A 335 1.42 -16.91 -11.58
N GLU A 336 0.65 -17.20 -10.52
CA GLU A 336 0.77 -18.38 -9.66
C GLU A 336 0.59 -19.66 -10.48
N ALA A 337 -0.43 -19.71 -11.35
CA ALA A 337 -0.64 -20.83 -12.27
C ALA A 337 0.48 -21.00 -13.30
N ALA A 338 1.11 -19.90 -13.73
CA ALA A 338 2.23 -19.91 -14.68
C ALA A 338 3.59 -20.19 -14.01
N SER A 339 3.69 -20.06 -12.69
CA SER A 339 4.92 -20.14 -11.91
C SER A 339 4.79 -21.11 -10.72
N PRO A 340 4.41 -22.38 -10.95
CA PRO A 340 4.10 -23.31 -9.87
C PRO A 340 5.32 -23.53 -8.95
N GLY A 341 5.12 -23.31 -7.65
CA GLY A 341 6.15 -23.45 -6.62
C GLY A 341 7.14 -22.28 -6.54
N ALA A 342 6.98 -21.23 -7.34
CA ALA A 342 7.73 -19.99 -7.16
C ALA A 342 7.14 -19.19 -5.99
N SER A 343 8.02 -18.64 -5.15
CA SER A 343 7.62 -17.69 -4.11
C SER A 343 7.37 -16.32 -4.73
N SER A 344 6.29 -15.67 -4.28
CA SER A 344 5.99 -14.27 -4.64
C SER A 344 6.64 -13.29 -3.68
N PHE A 345 6.58 -13.61 -2.39
CA PHE A 345 7.20 -12.91 -1.28
C PHE A 345 7.13 -13.82 -0.06
N ASP A 346 8.22 -13.89 0.71
CA ASP A 346 8.29 -14.60 1.99
C ASP A 346 9.27 -13.86 2.90
N PHE A 347 8.88 -13.61 4.15
CA PHE A 347 9.73 -12.95 5.13
C PHE A 347 9.43 -13.43 6.55
N ASP A 348 10.48 -13.85 7.26
CA ASP A 348 10.41 -14.28 8.67
C ASP A 348 10.36 -13.08 9.61
N TRP A 349 9.17 -12.49 9.74
CA TRP A 349 8.94 -11.38 10.64
C TRP A 349 9.24 -11.74 12.09
N GLU A 350 8.78 -12.89 12.55
CA GLU A 350 8.92 -13.33 13.93
C GLU A 350 10.39 -13.59 14.28
N GLY A 351 11.15 -14.22 13.39
CA GLY A 351 12.60 -14.42 13.50
C GLY A 351 13.36 -13.11 13.45
N TRP A 352 12.97 -12.18 12.58
CA TRP A 352 13.55 -10.84 12.52
C TRP A 352 13.32 -10.07 13.83
N LEU A 353 12.09 -10.14 14.35
CA LEU A 353 11.75 -9.49 15.61
C LEU A 353 12.56 -10.08 16.77
N ALA A 354 12.75 -11.40 16.78
CA ALA A 354 13.60 -12.07 17.76
C ALA A 354 15.07 -11.64 17.62
N SER A 355 15.63 -11.53 16.41
CA SER A 355 17.04 -11.15 16.21
C SER A 355 17.39 -9.74 16.66
N VAL A 356 16.40 -8.87 16.64
CA VAL A 356 16.52 -7.51 17.15
C VAL A 356 16.61 -7.46 18.67
N PHE A 357 15.84 -8.29 19.38
CA PHE A 357 15.78 -8.28 20.85
C PHE A 357 16.72 -9.30 21.51
N GLU A 358 17.10 -10.35 20.78
CA GLU A 358 17.94 -11.47 21.22
C GLU A 358 19.04 -11.76 20.18
N PRO A 359 19.96 -10.81 19.91
CA PRO A 359 20.94 -10.91 18.82
C PRO A 359 21.93 -12.08 18.98
N ASP A 360 22.09 -12.61 20.19
CA ASP A 360 22.97 -13.76 20.45
C ASP A 360 22.31 -15.12 20.11
N VAL A 361 21.01 -15.13 19.78
CA VAL A 361 20.20 -16.36 19.68
C VAL A 361 19.53 -16.54 18.32
N ALA A 362 19.31 -15.46 17.57
CA ALA A 362 18.64 -15.53 16.28
C ALA A 362 19.59 -15.32 15.11
N ASP A 363 19.31 -16.02 14.02
CA ASP A 363 19.96 -15.78 12.75
C ASP A 363 19.53 -14.41 12.18
N GLU A 364 20.43 -13.74 11.46
CA GLU A 364 20.11 -12.51 10.75
C GLU A 364 19.07 -12.80 9.65
N VAL A 365 17.92 -12.13 9.71
CA VAL A 365 16.87 -12.25 8.70
C VAL A 365 17.16 -11.25 7.58
N ALA A 366 17.46 -11.79 6.40
CA ALA A 366 17.80 -11.00 5.21
C ALA A 366 16.60 -10.22 4.67
N TYR A 367 16.89 -9.13 3.97
CA TYR A 367 15.91 -8.39 3.19
C TYR A 367 15.24 -9.31 2.14
N PRO A 368 13.89 -9.29 1.99
CA PRO A 368 13.17 -10.23 1.12
C PRO A 368 13.29 -9.93 -0.39
N TYR A 369 14.06 -8.91 -0.78
CA TYR A 369 14.25 -8.43 -2.14
C TYR A 369 15.75 -8.28 -2.47
N ALA A 370 16.09 -7.96 -3.72
CA ALA A 370 17.47 -7.95 -4.18
C ALA A 370 18.23 -6.66 -3.83
N ILE A 371 17.55 -5.51 -3.72
CA ILE A 371 18.22 -4.20 -3.55
C ILE A 371 18.17 -3.63 -2.12
N GLU A 372 18.61 -4.40 -1.12
CA GLU A 372 18.66 -3.93 0.27
C GLU A 372 19.38 -2.59 0.45
N GLY A 373 20.51 -2.42 -0.24
CA GLY A 373 21.29 -1.18 -0.21
C GLY A 373 20.53 0.06 -0.68
N VAL A 374 19.61 -0.10 -1.65
CA VAL A 374 18.72 1.00 -2.07
C VAL A 374 17.66 1.29 -1.01
N ALA A 375 17.01 0.25 -0.48
CA ALA A 375 15.98 0.44 0.55
C ALA A 375 16.54 1.12 1.81
N LEU A 376 17.74 0.74 2.23
CA LEU A 376 18.44 1.39 3.35
C LEU A 376 18.95 2.79 2.98
N GLY A 377 19.57 2.96 1.81
CA GLY A 377 20.13 4.25 1.39
C GLY A 377 19.09 5.33 1.10
N LEU A 378 17.85 4.93 0.82
CA LEU A 378 16.73 5.85 0.65
C LEU A 378 15.84 5.95 1.89
N ALA A 379 16.15 5.25 2.99
CA ALA A 379 15.39 5.39 4.22
C ALA A 379 15.30 6.89 4.60
N ASP A 380 14.09 7.34 4.92
CA ASP A 380 13.77 8.74 5.22
C ASP A 380 14.05 9.78 4.13
N ALA A 381 14.37 9.37 2.90
CA ALA A 381 14.53 10.29 1.78
C ALA A 381 13.19 10.75 1.19
N GLU A 382 13.19 11.93 0.58
CA GLU A 382 12.04 12.51 -0.12
C GLU A 382 12.41 12.87 -1.54
N VAL A 383 11.55 12.53 -2.48
CA VAL A 383 11.76 12.84 -3.90
C VAL A 383 11.67 14.36 -4.13
N VAL A 384 12.69 14.91 -4.79
CA VAL A 384 12.71 16.29 -5.28
C VAL A 384 12.27 16.32 -6.75
N GLY A 385 12.74 15.37 -7.55
CA GLY A 385 12.36 15.26 -8.95
C GLY A 385 13.27 14.37 -9.77
N ARG A 386 12.96 14.27 -11.06
CA ARG A 386 13.74 13.52 -12.04
C ARG A 386 14.71 14.42 -12.78
N ARG A 387 15.90 13.90 -13.06
CA ARG A 387 16.91 14.52 -13.92
C ARG A 387 16.85 13.86 -15.31
N ASP A 388 16.43 14.62 -16.31
CA ASP A 388 16.12 14.10 -17.65
C ASP A 388 17.30 14.16 -18.63
N GLU A 389 18.43 14.76 -18.23
CA GLU A 389 19.55 15.09 -19.10
C GLU A 389 20.19 13.85 -19.74
N LEU A 390 20.13 12.69 -19.06
CA LEU A 390 20.76 11.44 -19.48
C LEU A 390 19.76 10.33 -19.85
N VAL A 391 18.46 10.64 -19.88
CA VAL A 391 17.41 9.66 -20.20
C VAL A 391 17.57 9.13 -21.64
N ALA A 392 18.01 9.97 -22.57
CA ALA A 392 18.31 9.56 -23.94
C ALA A 392 19.47 8.54 -24.04
N GLN A 393 20.31 8.46 -23.01
CA GLN A 393 21.40 7.48 -22.89
C GLN A 393 20.95 6.22 -22.12
N GLY A 394 19.67 6.14 -21.74
CA GLY A 394 19.14 5.04 -20.94
C GLY A 394 19.47 5.14 -19.46
N ILE A 395 19.99 6.26 -18.97
CA ILE A 395 20.31 6.48 -17.56
C ILE A 395 19.12 7.16 -16.87
N VAL A 396 18.71 6.61 -15.72
CA VAL A 396 17.67 7.18 -14.86
C VAL A 396 18.34 7.78 -13.64
N ILE A 397 17.97 9.01 -13.32
CA ILE A 397 18.46 9.72 -12.14
C ILE A 397 17.27 10.40 -11.47
N TRP A 398 17.07 10.07 -10.20
CA TRP A 398 16.14 10.76 -9.31
C TRP A 398 16.94 11.49 -8.25
N GLU A 399 16.60 12.75 -8.04
CA GLU A 399 17.13 13.56 -6.95
C GLU A 399 16.19 13.47 -5.76
N LEU A 400 16.78 13.26 -4.59
CA LEU A 400 16.12 13.14 -3.31
C LEU A 400 16.85 13.98 -2.26
N VAL A 401 16.19 14.22 -1.14
CA VAL A 401 16.77 14.86 0.06
C VAL A 401 16.45 14.01 1.28
N HIS A 402 17.38 13.90 2.21
CA HIS A 402 17.13 13.16 3.45
C HIS A 402 16.26 13.99 4.39
N ARG A 403 15.24 13.39 5.01
CA ARG A 403 14.44 14.04 6.06
C ARG A 403 14.90 13.56 7.43
N ALA A 404 15.12 14.49 8.35
CA ALA A 404 15.38 14.11 9.73
C ALA A 404 14.11 13.47 10.35
N VAL A 405 14.20 12.19 10.75
CA VAL A 405 13.13 11.50 11.48
C VAL A 405 13.70 10.97 12.78
N ASP A 406 13.22 11.53 13.90
CA ASP A 406 13.59 11.08 15.23
C ASP A 406 12.67 9.92 15.64
N ARG A 407 13.26 8.76 15.90
CA ARG A 407 12.55 7.54 16.31
C ARG A 407 12.87 7.22 17.76
N GLY A 408 11.83 6.86 18.50
CA GLY A 408 11.94 6.40 19.87
C GLY A 408 12.45 4.97 19.94
N PRO A 409 12.68 4.47 21.16
CA PRO A 409 13.13 3.10 21.35
C PRO A 409 12.09 2.12 20.79
N ARG A 410 12.60 1.07 20.13
CA ARG A 410 11.77 -0.01 19.60
C ARG A 410 10.99 -0.70 20.72
N GLN A 411 9.69 -0.87 20.50
CA GLN A 411 8.77 -1.56 21.40
C GLN A 411 8.81 -3.08 21.15
N ALA A 412 8.33 -3.89 22.09
CA ALA A 412 8.31 -5.35 21.98
C ALA A 412 7.57 -5.87 20.74
N SER A 413 6.67 -5.08 20.16
CA SER A 413 5.96 -5.35 18.91
C SER A 413 6.78 -5.07 17.65
N GLY A 414 8.00 -4.55 17.78
CA GLY A 414 8.85 -4.09 16.67
C GLY A 414 8.68 -2.60 16.35
N VAL A 415 7.63 -1.97 16.88
CA VAL A 415 7.28 -0.57 16.59
C VAL A 415 8.38 0.39 17.05
N GLU A 416 8.88 1.22 16.15
CA GLU A 416 9.72 2.38 16.48
C GLU A 416 8.88 3.65 16.35
N PRO A 417 8.38 4.22 17.47
CA PRO A 417 7.49 5.37 17.39
C PRO A 417 8.26 6.57 16.83
N VAL A 418 7.72 7.21 15.79
CA VAL A 418 8.25 8.50 15.32
C VAL A 418 7.94 9.57 16.36
N LEU A 419 8.99 10.11 16.98
CA LEU A 419 8.91 11.14 18.02
C LEU A 419 8.80 12.54 17.42
N ALA A 420 9.56 12.78 16.34
CA ALA A 420 9.55 14.03 15.63
C ALA A 420 9.94 13.85 14.17
N VAL A 421 9.37 14.68 13.32
CA VAL A 421 9.74 14.79 11.90
C VAL A 421 10.30 16.20 11.70
N GLY A 422 11.57 16.27 11.34
CA GLY A 422 12.31 17.50 11.10
C GLY A 422 12.27 17.95 9.64
N GLU A 423 13.10 18.95 9.34
CA GLU A 423 13.26 19.50 7.99
C GLU A 423 14.03 18.53 7.08
N ALA A 424 13.83 18.69 5.77
CA ALA A 424 14.62 18.01 4.76
C ALA A 424 15.99 18.70 4.61
N ASP A 425 17.05 17.90 4.52
CA ASP A 425 18.42 18.36 4.30
C ASP A 425 18.66 18.59 2.80
N SER A 426 18.41 19.82 2.36
CA SER A 426 18.70 20.25 1.00
C SER A 426 20.18 20.55 0.74
N GLU A 427 21.04 20.58 1.77
CA GLU A 427 22.47 20.86 1.61
C GLU A 427 23.24 19.62 1.11
N HIS A 428 22.69 18.43 1.36
CA HIS A 428 23.30 17.15 0.99
C HIS A 428 22.31 16.30 0.15
N PRO A 429 22.16 16.60 -1.15
CA PRO A 429 21.25 15.84 -2.01
C PRO A 429 21.69 14.38 -2.15
N LEU A 430 20.70 13.50 -2.23
CA LEU A 430 20.82 12.09 -2.54
C LEU A 430 20.39 11.86 -3.99
N TYR A 431 20.99 10.89 -4.67
CA TYR A 431 20.54 10.48 -5.99
C TYR A 431 20.38 8.97 -6.07
N LEU A 432 19.22 8.52 -6.57
CA LEU A 432 19.03 7.15 -7.03
C LEU A 432 19.37 7.08 -8.52
N VAL A 433 20.37 6.29 -8.88
CA VAL A 433 20.88 6.22 -10.25
C VAL A 433 21.02 4.78 -10.76
N TYR A 434 20.61 4.53 -12.00
CA TYR A 434 20.77 3.25 -12.69
C TYR A 434 20.63 3.38 -14.20
N ALA A 435 21.18 2.41 -14.94
CA ALA A 435 21.02 2.29 -16.38
C ALA A 435 19.93 1.26 -16.73
N LEU A 436 18.97 1.66 -17.57
CA LEU A 436 17.95 0.77 -18.13
C LEU A 436 18.54 -0.18 -19.17
N THR A 437 19.61 0.25 -19.85
CA THR A 437 20.23 -0.47 -20.96
C THR A 437 21.75 -0.36 -20.88
N GLY A 438 22.42 -1.44 -20.46
CA GLY A 438 23.88 -1.53 -20.48
C GLY A 438 24.58 -0.72 -19.38
N GLU A 439 25.74 -0.18 -19.72
CA GLU A 439 26.58 0.63 -18.84
C GLU A 439 26.62 2.08 -19.35
N GLY A 440 26.64 3.02 -18.42
CA GLY A 440 26.71 4.45 -18.66
C GLY A 440 27.73 5.12 -17.74
N ARG A 441 27.98 6.41 -18.00
CA ARG A 441 28.80 7.24 -17.13
C ARG A 441 28.04 8.52 -16.79
N PHE A 442 28.17 8.96 -15.54
CA PHE A 442 27.46 10.12 -15.02
C PHE A 442 28.45 11.09 -14.37
N ASP A 443 28.41 12.32 -14.87
CA ASP A 443 29.14 13.44 -14.30
C ASP A 443 28.17 14.25 -13.41
N VAL A 444 28.38 14.17 -12.10
CA VAL A 444 27.68 14.96 -11.07
C VAL A 444 28.49 16.16 -10.59
N SER A 445 29.63 16.45 -11.21
CA SER A 445 30.54 17.50 -10.73
C SER A 445 29.95 18.91 -10.74
N ALA A 446 28.87 19.12 -11.50
CA ALA A 446 28.09 20.35 -11.48
C ALA A 446 27.32 20.56 -10.16
N VAL A 447 27.08 19.50 -9.38
CA VAL A 447 26.32 19.54 -8.13
C VAL A 447 27.16 19.08 -6.92
N VAL A 448 28.06 18.12 -7.12
CA VAL A 448 28.94 17.58 -6.08
C VAL A 448 30.39 17.83 -6.46
N SER A 449 31.10 18.67 -5.70
CA SER A 449 32.54 18.89 -5.92
C SER A 449 33.37 17.81 -5.22
N GLY A 450 34.26 17.12 -5.95
CA GLY A 450 35.24 16.22 -5.37
C GLY A 450 34.76 14.78 -5.24
N THR A 451 34.79 14.23 -4.02
CA THR A 451 34.49 12.83 -3.75
C THR A 451 32.98 12.60 -3.66
N LEU A 452 32.49 11.57 -4.35
CA LEU A 452 31.13 11.07 -4.24
C LEU A 452 31.12 9.78 -3.40
N PHE A 453 30.19 9.67 -2.46
CA PHE A 453 29.93 8.42 -1.76
C PHE A 453 28.85 7.63 -2.51
N VAL A 454 29.09 6.35 -2.69
CA VAL A 454 28.27 5.44 -3.51
C VAL A 454 27.91 4.23 -2.69
N LYS A 455 26.63 4.06 -2.39
CA LYS A 455 26.08 2.84 -1.79
C LYS A 455 25.62 1.91 -2.91
N ASP A 456 26.21 0.73 -2.96
CA ASP A 456 25.79 -0.32 -3.89
C ASP A 456 24.39 -0.81 -3.51
N GLY A 457 23.49 -0.87 -4.49
CA GLY A 457 22.09 -1.14 -4.21
C GLY A 457 21.81 -2.56 -3.74
N VAL A 458 22.68 -3.53 -4.03
CA VAL A 458 22.48 -4.93 -3.63
C VAL A 458 23.16 -5.22 -2.31
N SER A 459 24.48 -4.98 -2.24
CA SER A 459 25.29 -5.31 -1.06
C SER A 459 25.17 -4.29 0.07
N GLY A 460 24.70 -3.07 -0.20
CA GLY A 460 24.69 -1.99 0.76
C GLY A 460 26.06 -1.43 1.12
N GLU A 461 27.15 -1.95 0.54
CA GLU A 461 28.51 -1.46 0.76
C GLU A 461 28.65 -0.02 0.26
N VAL A 462 29.30 0.82 1.08
CA VAL A 462 29.59 2.22 0.74
C VAL A 462 31.02 2.33 0.23
N SER A 463 31.18 2.92 -0.94
CA SER A 463 32.47 3.19 -1.59
C SER A 463 32.59 4.66 -1.99
N MET A 464 33.78 5.06 -2.44
CA MET A 464 34.02 6.41 -2.96
C MET A 464 34.28 6.36 -4.47
N ALA A 465 33.74 7.34 -5.19
CA ALA A 465 33.94 7.54 -6.62
C ALA A 465 34.30 9.00 -6.94
N ASP A 466 34.87 9.23 -8.13
CA ASP A 466 35.07 10.58 -8.66
C ASP A 466 33.73 11.12 -9.19
N ALA A 467 33.33 12.31 -8.73
CA ALA A 467 32.09 12.97 -9.17
C ALA A 467 32.04 13.25 -10.68
N THR A 468 33.19 13.33 -11.35
CA THR A 468 33.27 13.58 -12.80
C THR A 468 33.06 12.33 -13.65
N ASP A 469 33.10 11.14 -13.05
CA ASP A 469 33.23 9.89 -13.82
C ASP A 469 32.62 8.65 -13.14
N LEU A 470 31.41 8.78 -12.59
CA LEU A 470 30.71 7.66 -11.96
C LEU A 470 30.28 6.63 -13.02
N ALA A 471 30.75 5.39 -12.87
CA ALA A 471 30.26 4.27 -13.66
C ALA A 471 28.87 3.83 -13.17
N ILE A 472 27.91 3.71 -14.08
CA ILE A 472 26.54 3.29 -13.78
C ILE A 472 26.21 2.04 -14.58
N GLY A 473 25.78 1.00 -13.89
CA GLY A 473 25.27 -0.23 -14.49
C GLY A 473 23.77 -0.41 -14.28
N ALA A 474 23.32 -1.64 -14.50
CA ALA A 474 21.94 -2.05 -14.23
C ALA A 474 21.62 -2.20 -12.73
N THR A 475 22.64 -2.38 -11.88
CA THR A 475 22.49 -2.34 -10.43
C THR A 475 22.24 -0.90 -9.99
N PRO A 476 21.11 -0.61 -9.32
CA PRO A 476 20.87 0.72 -8.81
C PRO A 476 21.88 1.11 -7.73
N LEU A 477 22.22 2.39 -7.71
CA LEU A 477 23.13 2.98 -6.74
C LEU A 477 22.43 4.15 -6.04
N VAL A 478 22.72 4.32 -4.76
CA VAL A 478 22.38 5.56 -4.03
C VAL A 478 23.66 6.34 -3.84
N VAL A 479 23.69 7.60 -4.30
CA VAL A 479 24.89 8.43 -4.27
C VAL A 479 24.66 9.77 -3.58
N SER A 480 25.69 10.26 -2.88
CA SER A 480 25.64 11.50 -2.12
C SER A 480 27.01 12.18 -2.04
N ALA A 481 27.01 13.50 -1.87
CA ALA A 481 28.20 14.27 -1.51
C ALA A 481 28.69 14.01 -0.07
N SER A 482 27.85 13.38 0.75
CA SER A 482 28.08 13.11 2.17
C SER A 482 27.79 11.64 2.48
N ASP A 483 28.61 11.02 3.32
CA ASP A 483 28.39 9.66 3.82
C ASP A 483 27.35 9.60 4.95
N LEU A 484 26.92 10.75 5.47
CA LEU A 484 26.02 10.88 6.62
C LEU A 484 24.76 10.00 6.54
N TYR A 485 24.25 9.76 5.33
CA TYR A 485 22.98 9.06 5.08
C TYR A 485 23.14 7.70 4.39
N LEU A 486 24.38 7.23 4.17
CA LEU A 486 24.62 5.98 3.45
C LEU A 486 25.00 4.81 4.36
N HIS A 487 25.06 5.02 5.68
CA HIS A 487 25.52 4.03 6.65
C HIS A 487 24.39 3.29 7.36
#